data_AF-A0A7S0AP63-F1
#
_entry.id   AF-A0A7S0AP63-F1
#
_cell.length_a   1.000
_cell.length_b   1.000
_cell.length_c   1.000
_cell.angle_alpha   90.00
_cell.angle_beta   90.00
_cell.angle_gamma   90.00
#
_symmetry.space_group_name_H-M   'P 1'
#
loop_
_entity.id
_entity.type
_entity.pdbx_description
1 polymer ?
#
loop_
_entity_poly.entity_id
_entity_poly.type
_entity_poly.pdbx_seq_one_letter_code
_entity_poly.pdbx_strand_id
1 'polypeptide(L)'
;APVTKSTTASSDAGGGVTLYKTNSGLKYIEIAEGEPGANSPQYGQLVSIAYKAYVKLPDIKGQSQKLQEFDSSSAYLIKHGNGRTVPGLDEGIHTMKVGGKRRLILPAKLGYVTGGLGPLPVSPFGRNKLNNLLDQMVEVKGGNVVFDVTLRNIISDEADQGYYSDGSLDPDDFQRLRDNIQRTGQEARARAASEGIV
;
A
#
# COMPACT_ATOMS: atom_id res chain seq x y z
N ALA A 1 4.27 15.53 -5.69
CA ALA A 1 5.63 16.00 -6.06
C ALA A 1 5.67 16.28 -7.56
N PRO A 2 6.43 17.29 -8.05
CA PRO A 2 6.44 17.62 -9.47
C PRO A 2 7.09 16.47 -10.26
N VAL A 3 6.40 16.05 -11.33
CA VAL A 3 6.85 15.00 -12.24
C VAL A 3 7.43 15.68 -13.48
N THR A 4 8.71 15.46 -13.77
CA THR A 4 9.30 15.96 -15.01
C THR A 4 9.03 14.92 -16.10
N LYS A 5 8.20 15.29 -17.09
CA LYS A 5 7.96 14.44 -18.26
C LYS A 5 9.21 14.45 -19.14
N SER A 6 9.82 13.29 -19.34
CA SER A 6 10.86 13.11 -20.35
C SER A 6 10.30 12.23 -21.46
N THR A 7 9.79 12.84 -22.52
CA THR A 7 9.34 12.12 -23.71
C THR A 7 10.55 11.67 -24.49
N THR A 8 11.00 10.42 -24.29
CA THR A 8 11.90 9.78 -25.25
C THR A 8 11.04 9.18 -26.35
N ALA A 9 10.97 9.85 -27.50
CA ALA A 9 10.40 9.30 -28.71
C ALA A 9 11.31 8.16 -29.20
N SER A 10 10.94 6.92 -28.90
CA SER A 10 11.52 5.73 -29.53
C SER A 10 10.59 5.32 -30.66
N SER A 11 10.94 5.69 -31.88
CA SER A 11 10.32 5.24 -33.12
C SER A 11 10.71 3.79 -33.41
N ASP A 12 9.85 2.83 -33.06
CA ASP A 12 9.45 1.75 -33.97
C ASP A 12 8.36 0.86 -33.34
N ALA A 13 7.28 0.68 -34.11
CA ALA A 13 6.17 -0.27 -33.93
C ALA A 13 5.55 -0.43 -32.51
N GLY A 14 4.54 0.40 -32.22
CA GLY A 14 3.43 0.04 -31.32
C GLY A 14 3.47 0.62 -29.90
N GLY A 15 3.02 1.87 -29.76
CA GLY A 15 2.69 2.50 -28.46
C GLY A 15 3.85 3.30 -27.87
N GLY A 16 3.76 4.63 -27.93
CA GLY A 16 4.76 5.52 -27.33
C GLY A 16 4.89 5.28 -25.83
N VAL A 17 6.00 4.66 -25.41
CA VAL A 17 6.31 4.41 -24.01
C VAL A 17 6.70 5.73 -23.35
N THR A 18 5.79 6.35 -22.61
CA THR A 18 6.09 7.60 -21.90
C THR A 18 6.81 7.29 -20.59
N LEU A 19 8.08 7.72 -20.50
CA LEU A 19 8.90 7.58 -19.31
C LEU A 19 8.78 8.84 -18.44
N TYR A 20 8.33 8.64 -17.21
CA TYR A 20 8.25 9.68 -16.21
C TYR A 20 9.35 9.50 -15.17
N LYS A 21 9.89 10.62 -14.68
CA LYS A 21 10.86 10.63 -13.59
C LYS A 21 10.40 11.59 -12.50
N THR A 22 10.41 11.13 -11.27
CA THR A 22 10.11 11.96 -10.10
C THR A 22 11.40 12.46 -9.45
N ASN A 23 11.27 13.47 -8.58
CA ASN A 23 12.40 14.02 -7.83
C ASN A 23 13.06 13.01 -6.89
N SER A 24 12.31 12.02 -6.40
CA SER A 24 12.85 10.95 -5.56
C SER A 24 13.79 10.03 -6.36
N GLY A 25 13.74 10.07 -7.69
CA GLY A 25 14.49 9.20 -8.58
C GLY A 25 13.72 7.97 -9.02
N LEU A 26 12.45 7.83 -8.61
CA LEU A 26 11.53 6.87 -9.18
C LEU A 26 11.36 7.17 -10.68
N LYS A 27 11.49 6.13 -11.49
CA LYS A 27 11.12 6.18 -12.89
C LYS A 27 9.92 5.28 -13.10
N TYR A 28 8.98 5.69 -13.93
CA TYR A 28 7.88 4.81 -14.28
C TYR A 28 7.46 4.98 -15.73
N ILE A 29 6.89 3.90 -16.24
CA ILE A 29 6.31 3.81 -17.57
C ILE A 29 4.82 3.64 -17.36
N GLU A 30 4.04 4.55 -17.96
CA GLU A 30 2.59 4.43 -17.99
C GLU A 30 2.18 3.54 -19.16
N ILE A 31 1.61 2.38 -18.83
CA ILE A 31 1.16 1.38 -19.81
C ILE A 31 -0.33 1.57 -20.09
N ALA A 32 -1.12 1.86 -19.04
CA ALA A 32 -2.51 2.24 -19.13
C ALA A 32 -2.84 3.28 -18.06
N GLU A 33 -3.48 4.39 -18.44
CA GLU A 33 -3.79 5.50 -17.54
C GLU A 33 -4.85 5.12 -16.48
N GLY A 34 -5.73 4.17 -16.80
CA GLY A 34 -6.82 3.70 -15.95
C GLY A 34 -8.19 4.00 -16.53
N GLU A 35 -9.23 3.72 -15.76
CA GLU A 35 -10.61 3.96 -16.17
C GLU A 35 -10.93 5.46 -16.21
N PRO A 36 -11.70 5.93 -17.21
CA PRO A 36 -12.06 7.34 -17.30
C PRO A 36 -12.91 7.75 -16.09
N GLY A 37 -12.50 8.82 -15.40
CA GLY A 37 -13.16 9.31 -14.19
C GLY A 37 -12.79 8.57 -12.90
N ALA A 38 -11.90 7.59 -12.95
CA ALA A 38 -11.42 6.91 -11.75
C ALA A 38 -10.55 7.82 -10.86
N ASN A 39 -10.75 7.68 -9.55
CA ASN A 39 -10.00 8.42 -8.54
C ASN A 39 -8.60 7.82 -8.31
N SER A 40 -7.69 8.66 -7.83
CA SER A 40 -6.39 8.25 -7.30
C SER A 40 -6.47 7.96 -5.80
N PRO A 41 -5.64 7.04 -5.26
CA PRO A 41 -5.62 6.74 -3.83
C PRO A 41 -5.24 7.94 -2.96
N GLN A 42 -6.01 8.17 -1.91
CA GLN A 42 -5.72 9.11 -0.83
C GLN A 42 -4.98 8.41 0.31
N TYR A 43 -4.20 9.18 1.08
CA TYR A 43 -3.49 8.66 2.25
C TYR A 43 -4.47 8.06 3.27
N GLY A 44 -4.11 6.91 3.83
CA GLY A 44 -4.96 6.18 4.78
C GLY A 44 -5.91 5.15 4.14
N GLN A 45 -6.22 5.28 2.85
CA GLN A 45 -7.10 4.33 2.16
C GLN A 45 -6.44 2.96 1.97
N LEU A 46 -7.27 1.92 1.92
CA LEU A 46 -6.84 0.58 1.54
C LEU A 46 -6.89 0.46 0.02
N VAL A 47 -5.83 -0.07 -0.56
CA VAL A 47 -5.67 -0.18 -2.01
C VAL A 47 -5.41 -1.62 -2.37
N SER A 48 -6.19 -2.15 -3.32
CA SER A 48 -5.98 -3.47 -3.89
C SER A 48 -5.21 -3.35 -5.20
N ILE A 49 -4.05 -3.99 -5.27
CA ILE A 49 -3.19 -4.02 -6.45
C ILE A 49 -2.94 -5.45 -6.92
N ALA A 50 -2.75 -5.62 -8.22
CA ALA A 50 -2.03 -6.77 -8.76
C ALA A 50 -0.60 -6.34 -9.06
N TYR A 51 0.39 -7.15 -8.73
CA TYR A 51 1.78 -6.82 -9.04
C TYR A 51 2.59 -8.03 -9.49
N LYS A 52 3.65 -7.75 -10.25
CA LYS A 52 4.80 -8.63 -10.44
C LYS A 52 6.07 -7.88 -10.07
N ALA A 53 6.93 -8.51 -9.30
CA ALA A 53 8.10 -7.88 -8.72
C ALA A 53 9.38 -8.55 -9.22
N TYR A 54 10.30 -7.71 -9.68
CA TYR A 54 11.56 -8.11 -10.29
C TYR A 54 12.73 -7.36 -9.68
N VAL A 55 13.92 -7.94 -9.76
CA VAL A 55 15.18 -7.22 -9.57
C VAL A 55 15.93 -7.21 -10.89
N LYS A 56 16.43 -6.02 -11.27
CA LYS A 56 17.38 -5.84 -12.37
C LYS A 56 18.72 -5.42 -11.77
N LEU A 57 19.69 -6.34 -11.80
CA LEU A 57 21.07 -6.05 -11.43
C LEU A 57 21.73 -5.12 -12.48
N PRO A 58 22.78 -4.38 -12.10
CA PRO A 58 23.53 -3.59 -13.07
C PRO A 58 24.26 -4.51 -14.05
N ASP A 59 24.59 -3.97 -15.22
CA ASP A 59 25.32 -4.73 -16.23
C ASP A 59 26.76 -4.94 -15.76
N ILE A 60 27.17 -6.20 -15.61
CA ILE A 60 28.50 -6.58 -15.16
C ILE A 60 29.24 -7.11 -16.37
N LYS A 61 30.43 -6.56 -16.65
CA LYS A 61 31.30 -7.00 -17.77
C LYS A 61 30.62 -6.97 -19.14
N GLY A 62 29.72 -6.00 -19.38
CA GLY A 62 29.03 -5.85 -20.67
C GLY A 62 27.94 -6.90 -20.94
N GLN A 63 27.62 -7.76 -19.97
CA GLN A 63 26.47 -8.65 -20.04
C GLN A 63 25.27 -8.00 -19.37
N SER A 64 24.25 -7.68 -20.16
CA SER A 64 22.99 -7.15 -19.62
C SER A 64 22.31 -8.19 -18.75
N GLN A 65 22.09 -7.84 -17.49
CA GLN A 65 21.44 -8.73 -16.53
C GLN A 65 19.93 -8.76 -16.81
N LYS A 66 19.37 -9.97 -16.86
CA LYS A 66 17.93 -10.17 -17.08
C LYS A 66 17.14 -9.73 -15.84
N LEU A 67 15.89 -9.31 -16.05
CA LEU A 67 14.91 -9.11 -14.98
C LEU A 67 14.66 -10.45 -14.27
N GLN A 68 14.95 -10.49 -12.98
CA GLN A 68 14.75 -11.67 -12.15
C GLN A 68 13.48 -11.50 -11.31
N GLU A 69 12.42 -12.24 -11.66
CA GLU A 69 11.17 -12.24 -10.89
C GLU A 69 11.40 -12.91 -9.53
N PHE A 70 10.97 -12.26 -8.45
CA PHE A 70 11.05 -12.85 -7.10
C PHE A 70 9.69 -13.02 -6.45
N ASP A 71 8.67 -12.31 -6.92
CA ASP A 71 7.33 -12.37 -6.36
C ASP A 71 6.27 -11.91 -7.37
N SER A 72 5.05 -12.39 -7.19
CA SER A 72 3.88 -11.87 -7.91
C SER A 72 2.59 -12.19 -7.16
N SER A 73 1.62 -11.28 -7.25
CA SER A 73 0.28 -11.49 -6.71
C SER A 73 -0.78 -10.87 -7.63
N SER A 74 -1.90 -11.58 -7.78
CA SER A 74 -3.07 -11.09 -8.51
C SER A 74 -3.92 -10.11 -7.70
N ALA A 75 -3.80 -10.15 -6.37
CA ALA A 75 -4.49 -9.29 -5.42
C ALA A 75 -3.66 -9.15 -4.14
N TYR A 76 -3.22 -7.92 -3.85
CA TYR A 76 -2.47 -7.57 -2.67
C TYR A 76 -3.05 -6.28 -2.10
N LEU A 77 -3.34 -6.30 -0.80
CA LEU A 77 -3.89 -5.15 -0.09
C LEU A 77 -2.76 -4.39 0.59
N ILE A 78 -2.72 -3.08 0.34
CA ILE A 78 -1.82 -2.15 1.01
C ILE A 78 -2.63 -1.02 1.63
N LYS A 79 -2.17 -0.49 2.76
CA LYS A 79 -2.69 0.76 3.31
C LYS A 79 -1.79 1.89 2.82
N HIS A 80 -2.33 2.78 1.99
CA HIS A 80 -1.57 3.83 1.32
C HIS A 80 -0.99 4.82 2.34
N GLY A 81 0.31 5.07 2.28
CA GLY A 81 1.00 6.03 3.15
C GLY A 81 1.22 5.60 4.61
N ASN A 82 1.09 4.32 4.95
CA ASN A 82 1.37 3.84 6.32
C ASN A 82 2.86 3.54 6.59
N GLY A 83 3.74 3.76 5.61
CA GLY A 83 5.18 3.48 5.71
C GLY A 83 5.56 2.00 5.76
N ARG A 84 4.62 1.06 5.55
CA ARG A 84 4.88 -0.39 5.50
C ARG A 84 4.99 -0.94 4.08
N THR A 85 4.70 -0.13 3.08
CA THR A 85 4.88 -0.45 1.66
C THR A 85 6.23 0.07 1.17
N VAL A 86 6.87 -0.63 0.24
CA VAL A 86 8.08 -0.18 -0.44
C VAL A 86 7.88 1.28 -0.93
N PRO A 87 8.74 2.24 -0.52
CA PRO A 87 8.49 3.68 -0.75
C PRO A 87 8.24 4.06 -2.21
N GLY A 88 9.02 3.49 -3.15
CA GLY A 88 8.83 3.78 -4.57
C GLY A 88 7.55 3.17 -5.14
N LEU A 89 7.03 2.10 -4.54
CA LEU A 89 5.75 1.51 -4.92
C LEU A 89 4.59 2.38 -4.41
N ASP A 90 4.65 2.82 -3.15
CA ASP A 90 3.68 3.73 -2.54
C ASP A 90 3.59 5.06 -3.31
N GLU A 91 4.75 5.67 -3.63
CA GLU A 91 4.82 6.88 -4.47
C GLU A 91 4.25 6.66 -5.87
N GLY A 92 4.56 5.52 -6.50
CA GLY A 92 4.08 5.18 -7.83
C GLY A 92 2.56 5.01 -7.90
N ILE A 93 1.97 4.38 -6.88
CA ILE A 93 0.53 4.12 -6.76
C ILE A 93 -0.25 5.40 -6.46
N HIS A 94 0.32 6.34 -5.70
CA HIS A 94 -0.37 7.58 -5.32
C HIS A 94 -0.91 8.38 -6.51
N THR A 95 -0.23 8.33 -7.65
CA THR A 95 -0.60 9.06 -8.88
C THR A 95 -1.32 8.18 -9.92
N MET A 96 -1.59 6.91 -9.60
CA MET A 96 -2.33 6.00 -10.48
C MET A 96 -3.84 6.24 -10.31
N LYS A 97 -4.60 5.88 -11.35
CA LYS A 97 -6.06 5.77 -11.29
C LYS A 97 -6.47 4.30 -11.27
N VAL A 98 -7.65 4.02 -10.72
CA VAL A 98 -8.22 2.65 -10.75
C VAL A 98 -8.27 2.13 -12.19
N GLY A 99 -7.91 0.85 -12.37
CA GLY A 99 -7.72 0.20 -13.67
C GLY A 99 -6.37 0.47 -14.34
N GLY A 100 -5.58 1.42 -13.82
CA GLY A 100 -4.30 1.83 -14.39
C GLY A 100 -3.22 0.76 -14.28
N LYS A 101 -2.30 0.73 -15.25
CA LYS A 101 -1.15 -0.19 -15.31
C LYS A 101 0.14 0.60 -15.49
N ARG A 102 1.11 0.35 -14.63
CA ARG A 102 2.42 1.00 -14.70
C ARG A 102 3.55 0.03 -14.42
N ARG A 103 4.68 0.25 -15.08
CA ARG A 103 5.96 -0.36 -14.71
C ARG A 103 6.78 0.66 -13.95
N LEU A 104 6.99 0.41 -12.67
CA LEU A 104 7.79 1.23 -11.77
C LEU A 104 9.22 0.68 -11.76
N ILE A 105 10.21 1.56 -11.92
CA ILE A 105 11.64 1.26 -11.85
C ILE A 105 12.20 2.05 -10.66
N LEU A 106 12.42 1.34 -9.57
CA LEU A 106 12.80 1.87 -8.29
C LEU A 106 14.33 1.74 -8.13
N PRO A 107 15.06 2.83 -7.92
CA PRO A 107 16.44 2.73 -7.48
C PRO A 107 16.49 2.03 -6.11
N ALA A 108 17.64 1.43 -5.76
CA ALA A 108 17.81 0.70 -4.49
C ALA A 108 17.31 1.48 -3.26
N LYS A 109 17.55 2.80 -3.21
CA LYS A 109 17.11 3.71 -2.13
C LYS A 109 15.59 3.85 -1.97
N LEU A 110 14.80 3.49 -2.97
CA LEU A 110 13.32 3.49 -2.92
C LEU A 110 12.74 2.08 -2.87
N GLY A 111 13.59 1.05 -2.84
CA GLY A 111 13.22 -0.36 -2.74
C GLY A 111 13.12 -0.83 -1.28
N TYR A 112 13.64 -2.03 -1.01
CA TYR A 112 13.65 -2.64 0.32
C TYR A 112 14.80 -2.10 1.20
N VAL A 113 14.76 -0.80 1.49
CA VAL A 113 15.80 -0.13 2.31
C VAL A 113 15.73 -0.47 3.79
N THR A 114 14.55 -0.81 4.29
CA THR A 114 14.31 -1.23 5.67
C THR A 114 13.61 -2.58 5.68
N GLY A 115 13.85 -3.34 6.75
CA GLY A 115 13.14 -4.61 6.98
C GLY A 115 11.65 -4.38 7.21
N GLY A 116 10.84 -5.37 6.87
CA GLY A 116 9.39 -5.33 7.09
C GLY A 116 8.59 -4.55 6.05
N LEU A 117 9.23 -4.01 5.01
CA LEU A 117 8.53 -3.41 3.87
C LEU A 117 7.89 -4.49 2.98
N GLY A 118 6.60 -4.35 2.72
CA GLY A 118 5.84 -5.15 1.77
C GLY A 118 5.78 -4.52 0.37
N PRO A 119 5.44 -5.29 -0.68
CA PRO A 119 5.10 -6.71 -0.65
C PRO A 119 6.30 -7.62 -0.38
N LEU A 120 6.07 -8.75 0.28
CA LEU A 120 7.06 -9.79 0.54
C LEU A 120 6.57 -11.14 0.02
N PRO A 121 7.44 -11.96 -0.57
CA PRO A 121 7.09 -13.32 -0.95
C PRO A 121 6.62 -14.13 0.26
N VAL A 122 5.47 -14.79 0.13
CA VAL A 122 4.93 -15.68 1.18
C VAL A 122 5.70 -17.00 1.26
N SER A 123 6.26 -17.45 0.14
CA SER A 123 7.01 -18.70 0.06
C SER A 123 8.42 -18.52 0.62
N PRO A 124 8.94 -19.48 1.43
CA PRO A 124 10.32 -19.46 1.91
C PRO A 124 11.34 -19.34 0.76
N PHE A 125 11.08 -20.03 -0.37
CA PHE A 125 11.95 -19.96 -1.55
C PHE A 125 11.96 -18.55 -2.18
N GLY A 126 10.80 -17.91 -2.26
CA GLY A 126 10.70 -16.54 -2.75
C GLY A 126 11.42 -15.56 -1.82
N ARG A 127 11.29 -15.75 -0.50
CA ARG A 127 11.96 -14.92 0.50
C ARG A 127 13.48 -15.03 0.40
N ASN A 128 14.00 -16.25 0.29
CA ASN A 128 15.42 -16.49 0.09
C ASN A 128 15.91 -15.90 -1.24
N LYS A 129 15.13 -16.02 -2.31
CA LYS A 129 15.46 -15.43 -3.61
C LYS A 129 15.55 -13.90 -3.53
N LEU A 130 14.58 -13.24 -2.89
CA LEU A 130 14.61 -11.80 -2.66
C LEU A 130 15.87 -11.41 -1.87
N ASN A 131 16.15 -12.09 -0.75
CA ASN A 131 17.31 -11.79 0.07
C ASN A 131 18.62 -11.90 -0.73
N ASN A 132 18.81 -13.01 -1.48
CA ASN A 132 20.00 -13.20 -2.32
C ASN A 132 20.15 -12.10 -3.39
N LEU A 133 19.05 -11.64 -3.98
CA LEU A 133 19.07 -10.56 -4.97
C LEU A 133 19.43 -9.21 -4.34
N LEU A 134 18.93 -8.93 -3.13
CA LEU A 134 19.27 -7.73 -2.38
C LEU A 134 20.75 -7.74 -1.97
N ASP A 135 21.27 -8.89 -1.52
CA ASP A 135 22.70 -9.04 -1.19
C ASP A 135 23.57 -8.78 -2.43
N GLN A 136 23.20 -9.33 -3.58
CA GLN A 136 23.88 -9.04 -4.85
C GLN A 136 23.84 -7.56 -5.21
N MET A 137 22.70 -6.87 -5.01
CA MET A 137 22.60 -5.43 -5.24
C MET A 137 23.56 -4.61 -4.35
N VAL A 138 23.76 -5.04 -3.11
CA VAL A 138 24.72 -4.43 -2.19
C VAL A 138 26.15 -4.67 -2.65
N GLU A 139 26.48 -5.90 -3.05
CA GLU A 139 27.82 -6.27 -3.51
C GLU A 139 28.24 -5.47 -4.76
N VAL A 140 27.36 -5.40 -5.75
CA VAL A 140 27.59 -4.67 -7.01
C VAL A 140 27.36 -3.16 -6.89
N LYS A 141 26.94 -2.69 -5.71
CA LYS A 141 26.59 -1.29 -5.41
C LYS A 141 25.65 -0.68 -6.44
N GLY A 142 24.66 -1.44 -6.86
CA GLY A 142 23.78 -1.04 -7.95
C GLY A 142 22.63 -2.02 -8.21
N GLY A 143 21.77 -1.63 -9.14
CA GLY A 143 20.57 -2.38 -9.48
C GLY A 143 19.30 -1.61 -9.13
N ASN A 144 18.20 -2.11 -9.67
CA ASN A 144 16.88 -1.52 -9.53
C ASN A 144 15.87 -2.60 -9.19
N VAL A 145 14.93 -2.28 -8.32
CA VAL A 145 13.72 -3.08 -8.12
C VAL A 145 12.70 -2.62 -9.14
N VAL A 146 12.01 -3.54 -9.81
CA VAL A 146 11.02 -3.23 -10.83
C VAL A 146 9.69 -3.84 -10.42
N PHE A 147 8.63 -3.04 -10.43
CA PHE A 147 7.27 -3.48 -10.17
C PHE A 147 6.38 -3.22 -11.37
N ASP A 148 5.79 -4.28 -11.92
CA ASP A 148 4.67 -4.17 -12.84
C ASP A 148 3.39 -4.19 -12.02
N VAL A 149 2.76 -3.04 -11.85
CA VAL A 149 1.60 -2.85 -10.97
C VAL A 149 0.35 -2.50 -11.76
N THR A 150 -0.77 -3.10 -11.35
CA THR A 150 -2.12 -2.74 -11.79
C THR A 150 -2.92 -2.33 -10.58
N LEU A 151 -3.48 -1.12 -10.60
CA LEU A 151 -4.36 -0.64 -9.54
C LEU A 151 -5.77 -1.18 -9.79
N ARG A 152 -6.28 -2.04 -8.90
CA ARG A 152 -7.59 -2.70 -9.10
C ARG A 152 -8.74 -1.99 -8.43
N ASN A 153 -8.57 -1.62 -7.16
CA ASN A 153 -9.65 -1.00 -6.40
C ASN A 153 -9.08 -0.15 -5.25
N ILE A 154 -9.86 0.83 -4.82
CA ILE A 154 -9.60 1.67 -3.64
C ILE A 154 -10.78 1.46 -2.70
N ILE A 155 -10.48 1.01 -1.48
CA ILE A 155 -11.44 0.77 -0.41
C ILE A 155 -11.27 1.92 0.58
N SER A 156 -12.33 2.70 0.75
CA SER A 156 -12.38 3.70 1.81
C SER A 156 -12.66 2.97 3.13
N ASP A 157 -11.86 3.25 4.15
CA ASP A 157 -12.05 2.69 5.49
C ASP A 157 -13.37 3.25 6.04
N GLU A 158 -14.40 2.42 6.22
CA GLU A 158 -15.73 2.86 6.66
C GLU A 158 -15.71 3.48 8.08
N ALA A 159 -14.63 3.26 8.85
CA ALA A 159 -14.41 3.91 10.13
C ALA A 159 -14.32 5.44 10.04
N ASP A 160 -13.97 6.00 8.88
CA ASP A 160 -13.93 7.46 8.65
C ASP A 160 -15.30 8.06 8.26
N GLN A 161 -16.38 7.27 8.15
CA GLN A 161 -17.73 7.77 7.80
C GLN A 161 -18.45 8.49 8.95
N GLY A 162 -17.74 8.86 10.03
CA GLY A 162 -18.31 9.68 11.10
C GLY A 162 -19.36 8.98 11.97
N TYR A 163 -19.31 7.65 12.06
CA TYR A 163 -20.21 6.89 12.97
C TYR A 163 -19.97 7.22 14.45
N TYR A 164 -18.73 7.60 14.80
CA TYR A 164 -18.43 8.18 16.09
C TYR A 164 -18.53 9.70 15.95
N SER A 165 -19.72 10.24 16.20
CA SER A 165 -19.76 11.62 16.68
C SER A 165 -19.04 11.63 18.02
N ASP A 166 -17.88 12.29 18.12
CA ASP A 166 -17.27 12.74 19.39
C ASP A 166 -18.19 13.80 20.05
N GLY A 167 -19.50 13.54 20.10
CA GLY A 167 -20.39 14.23 21.00
C GLY A 167 -19.94 13.85 22.38
N SER A 168 -19.29 14.78 23.07
CA SER A 168 -19.11 14.70 24.51
C SER A 168 -20.44 14.27 25.13
N LEU A 169 -20.43 13.22 25.95
CA LEU A 169 -21.61 12.74 26.67
C LEU A 169 -22.43 13.93 27.18
N ASP A 170 -23.67 14.04 26.74
CA ASP A 170 -24.55 15.12 27.18
C ASP A 170 -24.82 14.92 28.69
N PRO A 171 -24.90 15.98 29.51
CA PRO A 171 -25.38 15.89 30.89
C PRO A 171 -26.59 14.97 31.09
N ASP A 172 -27.50 14.90 30.11
CA ASP A 172 -28.67 14.01 30.14
C ASP A 172 -28.33 12.51 30.03
N ASP A 173 -27.23 12.15 29.35
CA ASP A 173 -26.77 10.77 29.24
C ASP A 173 -26.21 10.26 30.58
N PHE A 174 -25.54 11.14 31.34
CA PHE A 174 -25.11 10.81 32.71
C PHE A 174 -26.29 10.65 33.66
N GLN A 175 -27.39 11.38 33.43
CA GLN A 175 -28.61 11.25 34.22
C GLN A 175 -29.29 9.90 33.93
N ARG A 176 -29.43 9.54 32.66
CA ARG A 176 -29.94 8.21 32.24
C ARG A 176 -29.10 7.07 32.79
N LEU A 177 -27.78 7.21 32.82
CA LEU A 177 -26.88 6.22 33.41
C LEU A 177 -27.13 6.08 34.92
N ARG A 178 -27.25 7.20 35.65
CA ARG A 178 -27.57 7.17 37.09
C ARG A 178 -28.91 6.50 37.36
N ASP A 179 -29.94 6.83 36.60
CA ASP A 179 -31.28 6.27 36.78
C ASP A 179 -31.29 4.76 36.51
N ASN A 180 -30.55 4.29 35.50
CA ASN A 180 -30.37 2.87 35.24
C ASN A 180 -29.64 2.16 36.38
N ILE A 181 -28.53 2.72 36.89
CA ILE A 181 -27.79 2.14 38.02
C ILE A 181 -28.67 2.05 39.27
N GLN A 182 -29.45 3.10 39.56
CA GLN A 182 -30.36 3.12 40.71
C GLN A 182 -31.49 2.10 40.55
N ARG A 183 -32.11 2.03 39.36
CA ARG A 183 -33.16 1.06 39.07
C ARG A 183 -32.64 -0.37 39.19
N THR A 184 -31.51 -0.70 38.56
CA THR A 184 -30.92 -2.04 38.66
C THR A 184 -30.51 -2.36 40.11
N GLY A 185 -30.00 -1.38 40.86
CA GLY A 185 -29.70 -1.55 42.28
C GLY A 185 -30.95 -1.79 43.15
N GLN A 186 -32.05 -1.08 42.87
CA GLN A 186 -33.33 -1.29 43.54
C GLN A 186 -33.94 -2.65 43.18
N GLU A 187 -33.89 -3.05 41.92
CA GLU A 187 -34.34 -4.37 41.45
C GLU A 187 -33.53 -5.50 42.09
N ALA A 188 -32.21 -5.36 42.19
CA ALA A 188 -31.34 -6.33 42.86
C ALA A 188 -31.63 -6.44 44.36
N ARG A 189 -31.86 -5.30 45.04
CA ARG A 189 -32.25 -5.27 46.46
C ARG A 189 -33.63 -5.85 46.71
N ALA A 190 -34.60 -5.56 45.83
CA ALA A 190 -35.94 -6.12 45.91
C ALA A 190 -35.94 -7.64 45.68
N ARG A 191 -35.12 -8.13 44.73
CA ARG A 191 -34.92 -9.57 44.54
C ARG A 191 -34.28 -10.23 45.76
N ALA A 192 -33.21 -9.66 46.31
CA ALA A 192 -32.57 -10.19 47.52
C ALA A 192 -33.53 -10.23 48.73
N ALA A 193 -34.38 -9.21 48.88
CA ALA A 193 -35.40 -9.16 49.92
C ALA A 193 -36.52 -10.20 49.69
N SER A 194 -36.88 -10.49 48.43
CA SER A 194 -37.86 -11.53 48.10
C SER A 194 -37.33 -12.97 48.20
N GLU A 195 -36.01 -13.15 48.07
CA GLU A 195 -35.33 -14.45 48.17
C GLU A 195 -34.86 -14.78 49.61
N GLY A 196 -35.13 -13.90 50.59
CA GLY A 196 -34.91 -14.20 52.01
C GLY A 196 -33.45 -14.33 52.44
N ILE A 197 -32.52 -13.75 51.69
CA ILE A 197 -31.10 -13.72 52.06
C ILE A 197 -30.84 -12.39 52.78
N VAL A 198 -31.04 -12.38 54.10
CA VAL A 198 -30.50 -11.37 55.03
C VAL A 198 -29.77 -12.09 56.17
#